data_AF-A0A928ZZ87-F1
#
_entry.id   AF-A0A928ZZ87-F1
#
_cell.length_a   1.000
_cell.length_b   1.000
_cell.length_c   1.000
_cell.angle_alpha   90.00
_cell.angle_beta   90.00
_cell.angle_gamma   90.00
#
_symmetry.space_group_name_H-M   'P 1'
#
loop_
_entity.id
_entity.type
_entity.pdbx_description
1 polymer ?
#
loop_
_entity_poly.entity_id
_entity_poly.type
_entity_poly.pdbx_seq_one_letter_code
_entity_poly.pdbx_strand_id
1 'polypeptide(L)'
;MARLQEGFQDTQHYILEKQVPVICDDETTWRAFMRNGENLLVAKDAVGKYTVITVFLGFNHGEIETPQFFQTTCFGASSETRSKYSATWERACLRHRGTVACAESLTKFAADQAAGVDKSFEFVDCNVVPGELQFILQSEAEAIEFMPTNRENWERRGRVIVFLL
;
A
#
# COMPACT_ATOMS: atom_id res chain seq x y z
N MET A 1 -29.47 29.76 -25.59
CA MET A 1 -29.18 28.53 -24.83
C MET A 1 -28.26 27.65 -25.68
N ALA A 2 -26.95 27.74 -25.47
CA ALA A 2 -25.98 26.86 -26.13
C ALA A 2 -25.65 25.71 -25.17
N ARG A 3 -25.94 24.47 -25.58
CA ARG A 3 -25.44 23.27 -24.90
C ARG A 3 -23.94 23.21 -25.16
N LEU A 4 -23.13 23.32 -24.11
CA LEU A 4 -21.75 22.85 -24.13
C LEU A 4 -21.83 21.32 -24.29
N GLN A 5 -21.49 20.81 -25.47
CA GLN A 5 -21.05 19.43 -25.59
C GLN A 5 -19.69 19.39 -24.90
N GLU A 6 -19.67 18.89 -23.65
CA GLU A 6 -18.45 18.43 -23.02
C GLU A 6 -17.85 17.38 -23.95
N GLY A 7 -16.74 17.73 -24.61
CA GLY A 7 -16.03 16.81 -25.48
C GLY A 7 -15.68 15.57 -24.68
N PHE A 8 -16.15 14.42 -25.15
CA PHE A 8 -15.60 13.14 -24.74
C PHE A 8 -14.10 13.23 -25.00
N GLN A 9 -13.32 13.37 -23.93
CA GLN A 9 -11.87 13.27 -24.03
C GLN A 9 -11.62 11.82 -24.42
N ASP A 10 -11.26 11.61 -25.69
CA ASP A 10 -11.02 10.29 -26.25
C ASP A 10 -9.98 9.62 -25.36
N THR A 11 -10.43 8.63 -24.58
CA THR A 11 -9.59 8.08 -23.51
C THR A 11 -8.58 7.18 -24.20
N GLN A 12 -7.35 7.68 -24.35
CA GLN A 12 -6.28 6.93 -24.99
C GLN A 12 -6.17 5.52 -24.38
N HIS A 13 -6.25 4.52 -25.26
CA HIS A 13 -6.16 3.12 -24.89
C HIS A 13 -4.71 2.65 -24.84
N TYR A 14 -4.42 1.78 -23.88
CA TYR A 14 -3.11 1.19 -23.66
C TYR A 14 -3.21 -0.33 -23.49
N ILE A 15 -2.20 -1.06 -23.96
CA ILE A 15 -1.95 -2.47 -23.66
C ILE A 15 -0.58 -2.62 -22.99
N LEU A 16 -0.25 -3.83 -22.50
CA LEU A 16 1.09 -4.11 -21.99
C LEU A 16 1.91 -4.88 -23.01
N GLU A 17 3.09 -4.36 -23.32
CA GLU A 17 4.15 -5.07 -24.02
C GLU A 17 5.34 -5.22 -23.10
N LYS A 18 5.71 -6.47 -22.77
CA LYS A 18 6.82 -6.75 -21.83
C LYS A 18 6.73 -5.90 -20.55
N GLN A 19 5.52 -5.83 -19.97
CA GLN A 19 5.22 -5.08 -18.74
C GLN A 19 5.28 -3.54 -18.87
N VAL A 20 5.41 -3.01 -20.09
CA VAL A 20 5.39 -1.56 -20.35
C VAL A 20 4.05 -1.17 -20.98
N PRO A 21 3.33 -0.17 -20.44
CA PRO A 21 2.15 0.40 -21.10
C PRO A 21 2.52 1.02 -22.44
N VAL A 22 1.88 0.57 -23.52
CA VAL A 22 2.04 1.12 -24.87
C VAL A 22 0.68 1.54 -25.42
N ILE A 23 0.68 2.62 -26.20
CA ILE A 23 -0.53 3.11 -26.88
C ILE A 23 -1.05 2.04 -27.83
N CYS A 24 -2.37 1.83 -27.82
CA CYS A 24 -3.07 0.92 -28.72
C CYS A 24 -4.19 1.67 -29.44
N ASP A 25 -3.97 2.00 -30.71
CA ASP A 25 -4.94 2.75 -31.52
C ASP A 25 -6.02 1.83 -32.12
N ASP A 26 -5.81 0.51 -32.14
CA ASP A 26 -6.82 -0.46 -32.58
C ASP A 26 -7.72 -0.89 -31.42
N GLU A 27 -8.94 -0.36 -31.41
CA GLU A 27 -9.97 -0.67 -30.41
C GLU A 27 -10.28 -2.18 -30.34
N THR A 28 -10.18 -2.91 -31.44
CA THR A 28 -10.45 -4.36 -31.46
C THR A 28 -9.39 -5.12 -30.70
N THR A 29 -8.11 -4.83 -30.96
CA THR A 29 -6.97 -5.37 -30.22
C THR A 29 -7.04 -5.00 -28.75
N TRP A 30 -7.33 -3.74 -28.41
CA TRP A 30 -7.47 -3.31 -27.02
C TRP A 30 -8.59 -4.06 -26.30
N ARG A 31 -9.79 -4.18 -26.90
CA ARG A 31 -10.91 -4.94 -26.32
C ARG A 31 -10.56 -6.41 -26.12
N ALA A 32 -9.87 -7.03 -27.09
CA ALA A 32 -9.43 -8.42 -26.96
C ALA A 32 -8.43 -8.57 -25.81
N PHE A 33 -7.50 -7.61 -25.68
CA PHE A 33 -6.53 -7.56 -24.58
C PHE A 33 -7.22 -7.43 -23.22
N MET A 34 -8.17 -6.50 -23.07
CA MET A 34 -8.90 -6.24 -21.82
C MET A 34 -9.87 -7.36 -21.41
N ARG A 35 -10.32 -8.19 -22.35
CA ARG A 35 -11.17 -9.36 -22.03
C ARG A 35 -10.39 -10.51 -21.41
N ASN A 36 -9.08 -10.56 -21.60
CA ASN A 36 -8.25 -11.57 -20.98
C ASN A 36 -7.76 -11.08 -19.61
N GLY A 37 -8.34 -11.62 -18.53
CA GLY A 37 -7.98 -11.25 -17.16
C GLY A 37 -6.49 -11.50 -16.82
N GLU A 38 -5.83 -12.47 -17.48
CA GLU A 38 -4.40 -12.74 -17.28
C GLU A 38 -3.51 -11.60 -17.78
N ASN A 39 -3.95 -10.88 -18.83
CA ASN A 39 -3.24 -9.71 -19.34
C ASN A 39 -3.27 -8.53 -18.36
N LEU A 40 -4.30 -8.46 -17.52
CA LEU A 40 -4.54 -7.35 -16.61
C LEU A 40 -3.96 -7.61 -15.22
N LEU A 41 -3.84 -8.87 -14.82
CA LEU A 41 -3.41 -9.23 -13.49
C LEU A 41 -1.89 -9.08 -13.36
N VAL A 42 -1.45 -8.12 -12.54
CA VAL A 42 -0.03 -7.93 -12.20
C VAL A 42 0.37 -8.87 -11.08
N ALA A 43 -0.41 -8.89 -10.00
CA ALA A 43 -0.17 -9.72 -8.82
C ALA A 43 -1.45 -9.86 -7.99
N LYS A 44 -1.56 -10.98 -7.26
CA LYS A 44 -2.65 -11.27 -6.34
C LYS A 44 -2.15 -12.14 -5.20
N ASP A 45 -2.38 -11.67 -3.97
CA ASP A 45 -1.97 -12.36 -2.75
C ASP A 45 -3.12 -12.32 -1.73
N ALA A 46 -3.30 -13.43 -1.03
CA ALA A 46 -4.27 -13.56 0.06
C ALA A 46 -3.51 -13.70 1.39
N VAL A 47 -3.85 -12.87 2.37
CA VAL A 47 -3.18 -12.82 3.67
C VAL A 47 -4.23 -12.68 4.78
N GLY A 48 -4.44 -13.75 5.55
CA GLY A 48 -5.50 -13.77 6.55
C GLY A 48 -6.87 -13.49 5.92
N LYS A 49 -7.55 -12.45 6.40
CA LYS A 49 -8.83 -11.99 5.82
C LYS A 49 -8.66 -11.01 4.65
N TYR A 50 -7.44 -10.61 4.34
CA TYR A 50 -7.14 -9.60 3.33
C TYR A 50 -6.82 -10.23 1.98
N THR A 51 -7.15 -9.53 0.89
CA THR A 51 -6.71 -9.90 -0.46
C THR A 51 -6.14 -8.66 -1.14
N VAL A 52 -4.87 -8.70 -1.51
CA VAL A 52 -4.20 -7.63 -2.26
C VAL A 52 -4.23 -7.99 -3.74
N ILE A 53 -4.75 -7.10 -4.57
CA ILE A 53 -4.78 -7.28 -6.03
C ILE A 53 -4.14 -6.05 -6.68
N THR A 54 -3.24 -6.28 -7.63
CA THR A 54 -2.73 -5.25 -8.51
C THR A 54 -3.10 -5.56 -9.95
N VAL A 55 -3.69 -4.59 -10.62
CA VAL A 55 -4.14 -4.72 -12.01
C VAL A 55 -3.60 -3.58 -12.88
N PHE A 56 -3.46 -3.85 -14.17
CA PHE A 56 -3.32 -2.86 -15.22
C PHE A 56 -4.71 -2.39 -15.69
N LEU A 57 -4.87 -1.08 -15.87
CA LEU A 57 -6.17 -0.45 -16.14
C LEU A 57 -6.55 -0.42 -17.62
N GLY A 58 -5.58 -0.47 -18.53
CA GLY A 58 -5.84 -0.30 -19.97
C GLY A 58 -6.04 1.14 -20.44
N PHE A 59 -5.97 2.11 -19.53
CA PHE A 59 -6.05 3.55 -19.78
C PHE A 59 -5.21 4.32 -18.75
N ASN A 60 -4.90 5.59 -19.04
CA ASN A 60 -4.27 6.49 -18.06
C ASN A 60 -5.35 7.07 -17.12
N HIS A 61 -5.34 6.68 -15.84
CA HIS A 61 -6.25 7.24 -14.83
C HIS A 61 -5.76 8.58 -14.26
N GLY A 62 -4.52 8.98 -14.56
CA GLY A 62 -3.88 10.21 -14.11
C GLY A 62 -3.78 11.25 -15.23
N GLU A 63 -2.86 12.20 -15.04
CA GLU A 63 -2.53 13.22 -16.04
C GLU A 63 -1.40 12.72 -16.97
N ILE A 64 -1.09 13.46 -18.04
CA ILE A 64 -0.02 13.09 -18.99
C ILE A 64 1.34 13.10 -18.29
N GLU A 65 1.57 14.08 -17.41
CA GLU A 65 2.79 14.30 -16.65
C GLU A 65 2.92 13.32 -15.48
N THR A 66 1.80 12.80 -14.98
CA THR A 66 1.73 11.90 -13.82
C THR A 66 0.85 10.68 -14.11
N PRO A 67 1.26 9.82 -15.06
CA PRO A 67 0.40 8.74 -15.52
C PRO A 67 0.13 7.70 -14.44
N GLN A 68 -1.06 7.10 -14.49
CA GLN A 68 -1.54 6.10 -13.56
C GLN A 68 -2.16 4.94 -14.34
N PHE A 69 -1.35 3.93 -14.62
CA PHE A 69 -1.75 2.77 -15.42
C PHE A 69 -2.07 1.54 -14.59
N PHE A 70 -1.58 1.50 -13.35
CA PHE A 70 -1.72 0.36 -12.46
C PHE A 70 -2.44 0.75 -11.19
N GLN A 71 -3.30 -0.13 -10.69
CA GLN A 71 -4.06 0.06 -9.47
C GLN A 71 -3.79 -1.10 -8.52
N THR A 72 -3.42 -0.79 -7.28
CA THR A 72 -3.34 -1.75 -6.17
C THR A 72 -4.51 -1.50 -5.21
N THR A 73 -5.28 -2.54 -4.95
CA THR A 73 -6.42 -2.54 -4.02
C THR A 73 -6.23 -3.65 -2.98
N CYS A 74 -6.53 -3.34 -1.71
CA CYS A 74 -6.52 -4.31 -0.62
C CYS A 74 -7.95 -4.50 -0.11
N PHE A 75 -8.52 -5.66 -0.35
CA PHE A 75 -9.81 -6.10 0.17
C PHE A 75 -9.68 -6.67 1.59
N GLY A 76 -10.73 -6.57 2.39
CA GLY A 76 -10.78 -6.90 3.82
C GLY A 76 -10.38 -5.76 4.76
N ALA A 77 -10.06 -4.57 4.25
CA ALA A 77 -9.57 -3.42 5.00
C ALA A 77 -10.53 -2.23 4.95
N SER A 78 -10.59 -1.40 6.00
CA SER A 78 -11.39 -0.16 5.98
C SER A 78 -10.93 0.84 4.92
N SER A 79 -9.71 0.67 4.40
CA SER A 79 -9.11 1.44 3.31
C SER A 79 -9.40 0.90 1.90
N GLU A 80 -10.30 -0.08 1.75
CA GLU A 80 -10.72 -0.65 0.47
C GLU A 80 -11.09 0.40 -0.59
N THR A 81 -11.67 1.52 -0.16
CA THR A 81 -12.08 2.63 -1.03
C THR A 81 -10.91 3.52 -1.49
N ARG A 82 -9.69 3.27 -1.00
CA ARG A 82 -8.48 4.07 -1.26
C ARG A 82 -7.46 3.26 -2.04
N SER A 83 -7.82 2.92 -3.27
CA SER A 83 -6.89 2.31 -4.22
C SER A 83 -5.66 3.20 -4.42
N LYS A 84 -4.51 2.55 -4.59
CA LYS A 84 -3.24 3.24 -4.79
C LYS A 84 -2.75 3.01 -6.21
N TYR A 85 -2.42 4.09 -6.91
CA TYR A 85 -2.02 4.02 -8.31
C TYR A 85 -0.50 4.11 -8.51
N SER A 86 -0.03 3.58 -9.63
CA SER A 86 1.36 3.59 -10.06
C SER A 86 1.49 3.79 -11.57
N ALA A 87 2.55 4.48 -11.99
CA ALA A 87 2.86 4.75 -13.40
C ALA A 87 3.52 3.55 -14.10
N THR A 88 4.39 2.82 -13.40
CA THR A 88 5.18 1.73 -13.98
C THR A 88 4.89 0.40 -13.30
N TRP A 89 5.18 -0.69 -14.01
CA TRP A 89 5.02 -2.04 -13.50
C TRP A 89 5.86 -2.28 -12.25
N GLU A 90 7.12 -1.85 -12.22
CA GLU A 90 8.02 -2.03 -11.08
C GLU A 90 7.47 -1.31 -9.84
N ARG A 91 6.96 -0.09 -10.01
CA ARG A 91 6.31 0.67 -8.93
C ARG A 91 5.03 0.00 -8.47
N ALA A 92 4.27 -0.61 -9.39
CA ALA A 92 3.08 -1.39 -9.06
C ALA A 92 3.44 -2.63 -8.22
N CYS A 93 4.48 -3.38 -8.60
CA CYS A 93 5.00 -4.53 -7.85
C CYS A 93 5.57 -4.16 -6.48
N LEU A 94 6.30 -3.05 -6.37
CA LEU A 94 6.79 -2.53 -5.09
C LEU A 94 5.62 -2.17 -4.16
N ARG A 95 4.63 -1.45 -4.69
CA ARG A 95 3.42 -1.09 -3.95
C ARG A 95 2.60 -2.30 -3.54
N HIS A 96 2.50 -3.32 -4.39
CA HIS A 96 1.86 -4.58 -4.09
C HIS A 96 2.52 -5.25 -2.87
N ARG A 97 3.83 -5.47 -2.92
CA ARG A 97 4.61 -6.08 -1.82
C ARG A 97 4.48 -5.30 -0.51
N GLY A 98 4.56 -3.97 -0.56
CA GLY A 98 4.35 -3.14 0.63
C GLY A 98 2.95 -3.29 1.22
N THR A 99 1.92 -3.44 0.37
CA THR A 99 0.54 -3.65 0.82
C THR A 99 0.33 -5.03 1.42
N VAL A 100 0.97 -6.06 0.85
CA VAL A 100 1.01 -7.43 1.40
C VAL A 100 1.66 -7.43 2.78
N ALA A 101 2.82 -6.81 2.95
CA ALA A 101 3.50 -6.73 4.26
C ALA A 101 2.64 -6.01 5.34
N CYS A 102 1.90 -4.97 4.95
CA CYS A 102 0.93 -4.34 5.84
C CYS A 102 -0.20 -5.30 6.23
N ALA A 103 -0.74 -6.06 5.26
CA ALA A 103 -1.80 -7.05 5.52
C ALA A 103 -1.32 -8.19 6.42
N GLU A 104 -0.07 -8.65 6.27
CA GLU A 104 0.56 -9.64 7.15
C GLU A 104 0.66 -9.12 8.58
N SER A 105 1.11 -7.87 8.74
CA SER A 105 1.23 -7.22 10.05
C SER A 105 -0.13 -7.09 10.75
N LEU A 106 -1.17 -6.69 10.03
CA LEU A 106 -2.53 -6.59 10.56
C LEU A 106 -3.13 -7.96 10.90
N THR A 107 -2.86 -8.97 10.07
CA THR A 107 -3.29 -10.35 10.33
C THR A 107 -2.65 -10.89 11.60
N LYS A 108 -1.34 -10.68 11.77
CA LYS A 108 -0.63 -11.05 12.99
C LYS A 108 -1.18 -10.31 14.21
N PHE A 109 -1.40 -9.01 14.11
CA PHE A 109 -1.99 -8.22 15.19
C PHE A 109 -3.38 -8.75 15.62
N ALA A 110 -4.24 -9.09 14.66
CA ALA A 110 -5.55 -9.66 14.96
C ALA A 110 -5.44 -11.04 15.63
N ALA A 111 -4.48 -11.87 15.20
CA ALA A 111 -4.21 -13.16 15.84
C ALA A 111 -3.68 -13.02 17.27
N ASP A 112 -2.76 -12.08 17.50
CA ASP A 112 -2.25 -11.74 18.83
C ASP A 112 -3.40 -11.29 19.75
N GLN A 113 -4.26 -10.38 19.27
CA GLN A 113 -5.42 -9.92 20.02
C GLN A 113 -6.40 -11.06 20.35
N ALA A 114 -6.69 -11.94 19.39
CA ALA A 114 -7.56 -13.10 19.61
C ALA A 114 -6.97 -14.12 20.60
N ALA A 115 -5.64 -14.21 20.68
CA ALA A 115 -4.93 -15.01 21.66
C ALA A 115 -4.81 -14.33 23.04
N GLY A 116 -5.34 -13.12 23.20
CA GLY A 116 -5.21 -12.34 24.43
C GLY A 116 -3.80 -11.81 24.68
N VAL A 117 -2.97 -11.74 23.63
CA VAL A 117 -1.62 -11.15 23.70
C VAL A 117 -1.75 -9.64 23.62
N ASP A 118 -1.59 -8.97 24.75
CA ASP A 118 -1.47 -7.52 24.81
C ASP A 118 -0.01 -7.11 24.61
N LYS A 119 0.25 -6.35 23.54
CA LYS A 119 1.57 -5.77 23.23
C LYS A 119 1.64 -4.29 23.53
N SER A 120 0.59 -3.72 24.15
CA SER A 120 0.68 -2.39 24.73
C SER A 120 1.70 -2.41 25.85
N PHE A 121 2.39 -1.28 26.02
CA PHE A 121 3.26 -1.06 27.15
C PHE A 121 2.82 0.22 27.84
N GLU A 122 2.85 0.18 29.16
CA GLU A 122 2.68 1.39 29.95
C GLU A 122 4.03 2.10 30.01
N PHE A 123 4.01 3.41 29.74
CA PHE A 123 5.15 4.27 29.99
C PHE A 123 4.82 5.19 31.16
N VAL A 124 5.82 5.40 32.01
CA VAL A 124 5.75 6.32 33.15
C VAL A 124 5.59 7.76 32.66
N ASP A 125 6.26 8.09 31.56
CA ASP A 125 6.26 9.44 31.00
C ASP A 125 6.64 9.43 29.51
N CYS A 126 6.32 10.50 28.79
CA CYS A 126 6.65 10.67 27.38
C CYS A 126 7.19 12.08 27.10
N ASN A 127 8.38 12.16 26.52
CA ASN A 127 8.98 13.42 26.08
C ASN A 127 8.95 13.53 24.56
N VAL A 128 8.49 14.67 24.08
CA VAL A 128 8.60 15.06 22.67
C VAL A 128 9.73 16.07 22.54
N VAL A 129 10.79 15.70 21.83
CA VAL A 129 11.92 16.60 21.54
C VAL A 129 12.12 16.70 20.03
N PRO A 130 12.81 17.72 19.50
CA PRO A 130 13.01 17.84 18.06
C PRO A 130 13.64 16.57 17.47
N GLY A 131 12.93 15.92 16.56
CA GLY A 131 13.39 14.69 15.89
C GLY A 131 13.21 13.40 16.68
N GLU A 132 12.66 13.43 17.91
CA GLU A 132 12.48 12.21 18.70
C GLU A 132 11.19 12.22 19.54
N LEU A 133 10.59 11.04 19.67
CA LEU A 133 9.56 10.73 20.65
C LEU A 133 10.10 9.71 21.63
N GLN A 134 10.25 10.09 22.90
CA GLN A 134 10.87 9.28 23.93
C GLN A 134 9.81 8.76 24.90
N PHE A 135 9.76 7.45 25.11
CA PHE A 135 8.88 6.76 26.03
C PHE A 135 9.70 6.23 27.20
N ILE A 136 9.41 6.70 28.41
CA ILE A 136 10.12 6.29 29.63
C ILE A 136 9.33 5.15 30.29
N LEU A 137 9.91 3.95 30.35
CA LEU A 137 9.28 2.79 30.98
C LEU A 137 9.66 2.67 32.45
N GLN A 138 9.03 1.75 33.20
CA GLN A 138 9.32 1.58 34.62
C GLN A 138 10.74 1.07 34.84
N SER A 139 11.21 0.19 33.95
CA SER A 139 12.53 -0.44 34.06
C SER A 139 13.23 -0.64 32.70
N GLU A 140 14.53 -0.92 32.75
CA GLU A 140 15.29 -1.32 31.56
C GLU A 140 14.86 -2.69 31.02
N ALA A 141 14.42 -3.61 31.90
CA ALA A 141 13.91 -4.91 31.48
C ALA A 141 12.65 -4.77 30.62
N GLU A 142 11.72 -3.91 31.02
CA GLU A 142 10.54 -3.57 30.21
C GLU A 142 10.93 -2.91 28.88
N ALA A 143 11.88 -1.99 28.90
CA ALA A 143 12.35 -1.36 27.66
C ALA A 143 12.99 -2.38 26.69
N ILE A 144 13.57 -3.47 27.18
CA ILE A 144 14.07 -4.58 26.37
C ILE A 144 12.91 -5.42 25.83
N GLU A 145 11.94 -5.75 26.69
CA GLU A 145 10.77 -6.55 26.36
C GLU A 145 9.89 -5.89 25.29
N PHE A 146 9.62 -4.59 25.44
CA PHE A 146 8.73 -3.83 24.56
C PHE A 146 9.44 -3.18 23.37
N MET A 147 10.74 -3.42 23.20
CA MET A 147 11.47 -2.89 22.05
C MET A 147 10.90 -3.45 20.73
N PRO A 148 10.50 -2.60 19.78
CA PRO A 148 10.00 -3.07 18.49
C PRO A 148 11.02 -3.94 17.76
N THR A 149 10.52 -4.99 17.10
CA THR A 149 11.37 -5.90 16.32
C THR A 149 12.00 -5.18 15.12
N ASN A 150 11.27 -4.26 14.48
CA ASN A 150 11.84 -3.36 13.48
C ASN A 150 12.48 -2.15 14.18
N ARG A 151 13.81 -2.06 14.09
CA ARG A 151 14.61 -1.01 14.75
C ARG A 151 15.00 0.15 13.83
N GLU A 152 14.48 0.23 12.61
CA GLU A 152 14.86 1.25 11.62
C GLU A 152 14.76 2.68 12.18
N ASN A 153 13.70 2.97 12.95
CA ASN A 153 13.48 4.26 13.60
C ASN A 153 13.37 4.14 15.13
N TRP A 154 13.82 3.03 15.71
CA TRP A 154 13.67 2.78 17.15
C TRP A 154 15.02 2.53 17.80
N GLU A 155 15.32 3.32 18.83
CA GLU A 155 16.48 3.16 19.69
C GLU A 155 16.07 2.88 21.14
N ARG A 156 16.96 2.23 21.91
CA ARG A 156 16.77 2.02 23.34
C ARG A 156 17.90 2.71 24.10
N ARG A 157 17.55 3.50 25.12
CA ARG A 157 18.47 4.23 26.00
C ARG A 157 18.15 3.90 27.45
N GLY A 158 18.69 2.79 27.95
CA GLY A 158 18.34 2.26 29.28
C GLY A 158 16.87 1.87 29.36
N ARG A 159 16.11 2.53 30.25
CA ARG A 159 14.65 2.37 30.40
C ARG A 159 13.81 3.18 29.40
N VAL A 160 14.44 3.86 28.45
CA VAL A 160 13.76 4.72 27.48
C VAL A 160 13.75 4.05 26.10
N ILE A 161 12.58 3.97 25.48
CA ILE A 161 12.44 3.62 24.07
C ILE A 161 12.26 4.92 23.29
N VAL A 162 13.04 5.13 22.23
CA VAL A 162 13.05 6.36 21.44
C VAL A 162 12.63 6.04 20.02
N PHE A 163 11.63 6.75 19.51
CA PHE A 163 11.27 6.76 18.11
C PHE A 163 11.88 7.99 17.43
N LEU A 164 12.69 7.77 16.41
CA LEU A 164 13.30 8.82 15.59
C LEU A 164 12.32 9.26 14.50
N LEU A 165 12.04 10.56 14.41
CA LEU A 165 11.07 11.17 13.50
C LEU A 165 11.68 11.62 12.17
#